data_AF-M9RXU0-F1
#
_entry.id   AF-M9RXU0-F1
#
_cell.length_a   1.000
_cell.length_b   1.000
_cell.length_c   1.000
_cell.angle_alpha   90.00
_cell.angle_beta   90.00
_cell.angle_gamma   90.00
#
_symmetry.space_group_name_H-M   'P 1'
#
loop_
_entity.id
_entity.type
_entity.pdbx_description
1 polymer ?
#
loop_
_entity_poly.entity_id
_entity_poly.type
_entity_poly.pdbx_seq_one_letter_code
_entity_poly.pdbx_strand_id
1 'polypeptide(L)'
;MSMLSPAEVYQRQQKNPAFDVDNSHHLIKATLEYLTRSLGALSHGAERGSEPFNTHTARVLMSVYVLQSSLDFERGGDISTNLFQLYEYTRQQALKLMRGDETSRIDQAYYSMTEILDAWQQI
;
A
#
# COMPACT_ATOMS: atom_id res chain seq x y z
N MET A 1 -21.80 8.59 -19.49
CA MET A 1 -20.97 7.44 -19.06
C MET A 1 -20.70 7.62 -17.57
N SER A 2 -21.31 6.80 -16.71
CA SER A 2 -21.05 6.86 -15.26
C SER A 2 -19.66 6.28 -15.01
N MET A 3 -18.76 7.07 -14.42
CA MET A 3 -17.49 6.53 -13.92
C MET A 3 -17.81 5.61 -12.74
N LEU A 4 -17.38 4.35 -12.84
CA LEU A 4 -17.44 3.42 -11.72
C LEU A 4 -16.57 3.98 -10.60
N SER A 5 -17.06 3.90 -9.36
CA SER A 5 -16.23 4.16 -8.21
C SER A 5 -15.08 3.14 -8.18
N PRO A 6 -13.91 3.49 -7.60
CA PRO A 6 -12.81 2.54 -7.47
C PRO A 6 -13.29 1.20 -6.90
N ALA A 7 -14.14 1.20 -5.87
CA ALA A 7 -14.72 0.02 -5.25
C ALA A 7 -15.46 -0.93 -6.22
N GLU A 8 -16.22 -0.39 -7.17
CA GLU A 8 -17.02 -1.19 -8.12
C GLU A 8 -16.17 -1.84 -9.22
N VAL A 9 -15.05 -1.22 -9.59
CA VAL A 9 -14.07 -1.83 -10.51
C VAL A 9 -13.40 -3.04 -9.85
N TYR A 10 -13.17 -2.99 -8.53
CA TYR A 10 -12.47 -4.04 -7.78
C TYR A 10 -13.31 -5.27 -7.45
N GLN A 11 -14.59 -5.10 -7.07
CA GLN A 11 -15.52 -6.24 -6.89
C GLN A 11 -15.60 -7.13 -8.15
N ARG A 12 -15.32 -6.55 -9.32
CA ARG A 12 -15.32 -7.26 -10.59
C ARG A 12 -14.07 -8.13 -10.80
N GLN A 13 -12.93 -7.78 -10.20
CA GLN A 13 -11.67 -8.51 -10.34
C GLN A 13 -11.57 -9.69 -9.36
N GLN A 14 -12.12 -9.56 -8.15
CA GLN A 14 -12.17 -10.65 -7.15
C GLN A 14 -13.03 -11.85 -7.57
N LYS A 15 -14.01 -11.65 -8.45
CA LYS A 15 -14.88 -12.72 -8.96
C LYS A 15 -14.20 -13.60 -10.02
N ASN A 16 -12.90 -13.45 -10.25
CA ASN A 16 -12.17 -14.23 -11.25
C ASN A 16 -11.78 -15.62 -10.70
N PRO A 17 -12.30 -16.72 -11.28
CA PRO A 17 -12.09 -18.08 -10.78
C PRO A 17 -10.64 -18.62 -10.92
N ALA A 18 -9.71 -17.85 -11.49
CA ALA A 18 -8.28 -18.18 -11.58
C ALA A 18 -7.45 -17.73 -10.35
N PHE A 19 -8.10 -17.36 -9.25
CA PHE A 19 -7.45 -16.85 -8.03
C PHE A 19 -6.77 -17.99 -7.24
N ASP A 20 -5.45 -18.05 -7.29
CA ASP A 20 -4.61 -18.96 -6.51
C ASP A 20 -4.20 -18.30 -5.18
N VAL A 21 -4.55 -18.92 -4.06
CA VAL A 21 -4.35 -18.38 -2.70
C VAL A 21 -2.87 -18.37 -2.31
N ASP A 22 -2.09 -19.38 -2.69
CA ASP A 22 -0.66 -19.46 -2.35
C ASP A 22 0.15 -18.42 -3.14
N ASN A 23 -0.21 -18.23 -4.41
CA ASN A 23 0.36 -17.17 -5.24
C ASN A 23 -0.02 -15.79 -4.68
N SER A 24 -1.25 -15.64 -4.19
CA SER A 24 -1.72 -14.40 -3.57
C SER A 24 -0.97 -14.08 -2.29
N HIS A 25 -0.75 -15.06 -1.40
CA HIS A 25 -0.02 -14.84 -0.16
C HIS A 25 1.43 -14.38 -0.41
N HIS A 26 2.14 -15.02 -1.34
CA HIS A 26 3.49 -14.61 -1.74
C HIS A 26 3.51 -13.22 -2.40
N LEU A 27 2.51 -12.91 -3.23
CA LEU A 27 2.40 -11.60 -3.87
C LEU A 27 2.18 -10.48 -2.85
N ILE A 28 1.33 -10.70 -1.84
CA ILE A 28 1.10 -9.73 -0.77
C ILE A 28 2.38 -9.52 0.04
N LYS A 29 3.05 -10.59 0.45
CA LYS A 29 4.32 -10.49 1.17
C LYS A 29 5.36 -9.71 0.37
N ALA A 30 5.58 -10.06 -0.89
CA ALA A 30 6.53 -9.36 -1.74
C ALA A 30 6.17 -7.87 -1.92
N THR A 31 4.87 -7.56 -2.00
CA THR A 31 4.39 -6.18 -2.10
C THR A 31 4.63 -5.40 -0.81
N LEU A 32 4.40 -6.00 0.36
CA LEU A 32 4.70 -5.40 1.68
C LEU A 32 6.20 -5.16 1.85
N GLU A 33 7.05 -6.12 1.48
CA GLU A 33 8.51 -5.97 1.51
C GLU A 33 8.98 -4.84 0.58
N TYR A 34 8.39 -4.73 -0.61
CA TYR A 34 8.73 -3.67 -1.55
C TYR A 34 8.28 -2.29 -1.08
N LEU A 35 7.07 -2.22 -0.49
CA LEU A 35 6.52 -1.01 0.11
C LEU A 35 7.40 -0.52 1.26
N THR A 36 7.70 -1.38 2.23
CA THR A 36 8.51 -1.04 3.41
C THR A 36 9.92 -0.61 3.04
N ARG A 37 10.58 -1.26 2.07
CA ARG A 37 11.89 -0.81 1.54
C ARG A 37 11.81 0.59 0.93
N SER A 38 10.75 0.89 0.17
CA SER A 38 10.61 2.20 -0.47
C SER A 38 10.23 3.30 0.53
N LEU A 39 9.37 2.99 1.49
CA LEU A 39 9.07 3.89 2.61
C LEU A 39 10.32 4.19 3.43
N GLY A 40 11.16 3.18 3.70
CA GLY A 40 12.45 3.35 4.34
C GLY A 40 13.35 4.32 3.57
N ALA A 41 13.51 4.15 2.26
CA ALA A 41 14.31 5.07 1.46
C ALA A 41 13.81 6.53 1.54
N LEU A 42 12.48 6.74 1.56
CA LEU A 42 11.88 8.06 1.72
C LEU A 42 12.04 8.63 3.13
N SER A 43 11.91 7.81 4.17
CA SER A 43 12.01 8.25 5.57
C SER A 43 13.44 8.62 5.98
N HIS A 44 14.45 8.03 5.34
CA HIS A 44 15.87 8.32 5.59
C HIS A 44 16.39 9.53 4.78
N GLY A 45 15.50 10.37 4.24
CA GLY A 45 15.88 11.67 3.70
C GLY A 45 16.32 11.67 2.24
N ALA A 46 15.76 10.79 1.40
CA ALA A 46 15.91 10.91 -0.05
C ALA A 46 15.58 12.34 -0.50
N GLU A 47 16.48 12.97 -1.26
CA GLU A 47 16.34 14.36 -1.67
C GLU A 47 15.10 14.54 -2.54
N ARG A 48 14.16 15.39 -2.09
CA ARG A 48 12.90 15.63 -2.80
C ARG A 48 13.16 16.11 -4.23
N GLY A 49 12.53 15.45 -5.20
CA GLY A 49 12.67 15.76 -6.62
C GLY A 49 13.83 15.05 -7.31
N SER A 50 14.73 14.41 -6.56
CA SER A 50 15.74 13.52 -7.13
C SER A 50 15.11 12.29 -7.80
N GLU A 51 15.82 11.67 -8.74
CA GLU A 51 15.37 10.43 -9.39
C GLU A 51 15.09 9.30 -8.39
N PRO A 52 15.95 9.04 -7.37
CA PRO A 52 15.64 8.05 -6.34
C PRO A 52 14.36 8.37 -5.57
N PHE A 53 14.14 9.63 -5.20
CA PHE A 53 12.93 10.05 -4.50
C PHE A 53 11.67 9.80 -5.32
N ASN A 54 11.68 10.20 -6.60
CA ASN A 54 10.54 10.01 -7.49
C ASN A 54 10.27 8.51 -7.72
N THR A 55 11.33 7.72 -7.87
CA THR A 55 11.23 6.26 -8.02
C THR A 55 10.59 5.63 -6.79
N HIS A 56 11.08 5.92 -5.59
CA HIS A 56 10.54 5.35 -4.36
C HIS A 56 9.12 5.83 -4.06
N THR A 57 8.79 7.08 -4.39
CA THR A 57 7.42 7.61 -4.27
C THR A 57 6.46 6.84 -5.19
N ALA A 58 6.81 6.64 -6.46
CA ALA A 58 5.98 5.87 -7.39
C ALA A 58 5.79 4.43 -6.92
N ARG A 59 6.85 3.80 -6.39
CA ARG A 59 6.82 2.45 -5.82
C ARG A 59 5.86 2.35 -4.64
N VAL A 60 5.90 3.30 -3.71
CA VAL A 60 4.97 3.34 -2.56
C VAL A 60 3.53 3.41 -3.05
N LEU A 61 3.22 4.31 -3.99
CA LEU A 61 1.86 4.48 -4.51
C LEU A 61 1.36 3.21 -5.24
N MET A 62 2.23 2.57 -6.02
CA MET A 62 1.91 1.32 -6.72
C MET A 62 1.66 0.17 -5.74
N SER A 63 2.52 -0.01 -4.74
CA SER A 63 2.35 -1.07 -3.75
C SER A 63 1.09 -0.88 -2.92
N VAL A 64 0.79 0.34 -2.48
CA VAL A 64 -0.46 0.66 -1.78
C VAL A 64 -1.67 0.30 -2.63
N TYR A 65 -1.66 0.65 -3.91
CA TYR A 65 -2.73 0.30 -4.84
C TYR A 65 -2.93 -1.22 -4.92
N VAL A 66 -1.84 -1.99 -5.08
CA VAL A 66 -1.90 -3.47 -5.14
C VAL A 66 -2.49 -4.03 -3.85
N LEU A 67 -1.98 -3.60 -2.69
CA LEU A 67 -2.44 -4.07 -1.38
C LEU A 67 -3.92 -3.73 -1.16
N GLN A 68 -4.36 -2.51 -1.46
CA GLN A 68 -5.77 -2.12 -1.37
C GLN A 68 -6.66 -2.97 -2.28
N SER A 69 -6.21 -3.25 -3.51
CA SER A 69 -6.97 -4.04 -4.48
C SER A 69 -7.10 -5.52 -4.09
N SER A 70 -6.24 -6.00 -3.19
CA SER A 70 -6.24 -7.37 -2.71
C SER A 70 -7.19 -7.65 -1.54
N LEU A 71 -7.77 -6.61 -0.92
CA LEU A 71 -8.59 -6.76 0.27
C LEU A 71 -9.99 -7.30 -0.05
N ASP A 72 -10.38 -8.41 0.57
CA ASP A 72 -11.74 -8.94 0.52
C ASP A 72 -12.56 -8.33 1.66
N PHE A 73 -13.46 -7.40 1.35
CA PHE A 73 -14.31 -6.74 2.34
C PHE A 73 -15.50 -7.60 2.79
N GLU A 74 -15.94 -8.56 1.96
CA GLU A 74 -17.05 -9.45 2.32
C GLU A 74 -16.59 -10.49 3.34
N ARG A 75 -15.41 -11.09 3.14
CA ARG A 75 -14.83 -12.09 4.03
C ARG A 75 -14.00 -11.49 5.16
N GLY A 76 -13.28 -10.40 4.89
CA GLY A 76 -12.35 -9.79 5.84
C GLY A 76 -12.95 -8.73 6.76
N GLY A 77 -14.15 -8.21 6.45
CA GLY A 77 -14.91 -7.30 7.31
C GLY A 77 -14.07 -6.15 7.89
N ASP A 78 -14.04 -6.06 9.22
CA ASP A 78 -13.32 -5.01 9.95
C ASP A 78 -11.80 -5.04 9.72
N ILE A 79 -11.22 -6.22 9.52
CA ILE A 79 -9.77 -6.34 9.27
C ILE A 79 -9.43 -5.71 7.93
N SER A 80 -10.18 -6.03 6.87
CA SER A 80 -10.00 -5.40 5.55
C SER A 80 -10.23 -3.89 5.61
N THR A 81 -11.22 -3.44 6.40
CA THR A 81 -11.48 -2.00 6.59
C THR A 81 -10.30 -1.29 7.26
N ASN A 82 -9.74 -1.86 8.33
CA ASN A 82 -8.60 -1.30 9.04
C ASN A 82 -7.33 -1.29 8.18
N LEU A 83 -7.04 -2.37 7.44
CA LEU A 83 -5.92 -2.42 6.50
C LEU A 83 -6.07 -1.38 5.40
N PHE A 84 -7.28 -1.22 4.83
CA PHE A 84 -7.53 -0.19 3.83
C PHE A 84 -7.22 1.21 4.35
N GLN A 85 -7.68 1.55 5.57
CA GLN A 85 -7.42 2.84 6.20
C GLN A 85 -5.92 3.07 6.42
N LEU A 86 -5.18 2.05 6.84
CA LEU A 86 -3.74 2.14 7.03
C LEU A 86 -2.98 2.33 5.70
N TYR A 87 -3.38 1.62 4.67
CA TYR A 87 -2.82 1.79 3.32
C TYR A 87 -3.13 3.18 2.76
N GLU A 88 -4.35 3.69 2.99
CA GLU A 88 -4.74 5.04 2.58
C GLU A 88 -3.96 6.12 3.33
N TYR A 89 -3.77 5.95 4.65
CA TYR A 89 -2.90 6.83 5.43
C TYR A 89 -1.48 6.87 4.85
N THR A 90 -0.90 5.70 4.54
CA THR A 90 0.43 5.57 3.91
C THR A 90 0.50 6.33 2.59
N ARG A 91 -0.52 6.19 1.73
CA ARG A 91 -0.64 6.94 0.47
C ARG A 91 -0.61 8.45 0.70
N GLN A 92 -1.38 8.91 1.68
CA GLN A 92 -1.49 10.33 2.00
C GLN A 92 -0.17 10.90 2.50
N GLN A 93 0.58 10.16 3.34
CA GLN A 93 1.90 10.61 3.80
C GLN A 93 2.92 10.73 2.68
N ALA A 94 2.94 9.77 1.74
CA ALA A 94 3.80 9.83 0.56
C ALA A 94 3.46 11.03 -0.33
N LEU A 95 2.16 11.29 -0.56
CA LEU A 95 1.72 12.45 -1.34
C LEU A 95 2.03 13.79 -0.66
N LYS A 96 1.91 13.86 0.67
CA LYS A 96 2.32 15.04 1.45
C LYS A 96 3.82 15.29 1.30
N LEU A 97 4.64 14.25 1.47
CA LEU A 97 6.09 14.33 1.33
C LEU A 97 6.48 14.83 -0.07
N MET A 98 5.86 14.26 -1.11
CA MET A 98 6.08 14.65 -2.51
C MET A 98 5.76 16.13 -2.76
N ARG A 99 4.73 16.67 -2.11
CA ARG A 99 4.36 18.09 -2.18
C ARG A 99 5.24 19.00 -1.33
N GLY A 100 6.17 18.46 -0.55
CA GLY A 100 6.96 19.24 0.40
C GLY A 100 6.16 19.73 1.62
N ASP A 101 5.07 19.04 1.95
CA ASP A 101 4.26 19.35 3.13
C ASP A 101 4.97 18.87 4.41
N GLU A 102 5.33 19.83 5.27
CA GLU A 102 6.02 19.60 6.56
C GLU A 102 5.20 18.77 7.56
N THR A 103 3.90 18.62 7.33
CA THR A 103 3.02 17.75 8.13
C THR A 103 3.09 16.28 7.72
N SER A 104 3.86 15.94 6.67
CA SER A 104 4.09 14.54 6.30
C SER A 104 4.70 13.76 7.46
N ARG A 105 4.17 12.56 7.68
CA ARG A 105 4.65 11.59 8.67
C ARG A 105 5.04 10.29 7.98
N ILE A 106 5.93 10.38 6.99
CA ILE A 106 6.38 9.23 6.19
C ILE A 106 7.13 8.20 7.06
N ASP A 107 7.79 8.66 8.12
CA ASP A 107 8.42 7.84 9.16
C ASP A 107 7.39 6.98 9.90
N GLN A 108 6.26 7.57 10.30
CA GLN A 108 5.18 6.84 10.97
C GLN A 108 4.54 5.82 10.03
N ALA A 109 4.30 6.21 8.77
CA ALA A 109 3.81 5.27 7.76
C ALA A 109 4.79 4.10 7.54
N TYR A 110 6.10 4.38 7.51
CA TYR A 110 7.13 3.34 7.46
C TYR A 110 7.02 2.37 8.63
N TYR A 111 6.98 2.86 9.87
CA TYR A 111 6.90 2.02 11.06
C TYR A 111 5.64 1.15 11.08
N SER A 112 4.46 1.74 10.84
CA SER A 112 3.21 0.97 10.83
C SER A 112 3.20 -0.10 9.73
N MET A 113 3.74 0.19 8.54
CA MET A 113 3.82 -0.81 7.48
C MET A 113 4.85 -1.92 7.76
N THR A 114 5.91 -1.62 8.52
CA THR A 114 6.84 -2.64 9.02
C THR A 114 6.15 -3.56 10.02
N GLU A 115 5.35 -3.04 10.96
CA GLU A 115 4.58 -3.88 11.88
C GLU A 115 3.60 -4.81 11.15
N ILE A 116 2.95 -4.34 10.07
CA ILE A 116 2.10 -5.19 9.22
C ILE A 116 2.91 -6.29 8.52
N LEU A 117 4.09 -5.96 7.99
CA LEU A 117 4.96 -6.97 7.36
C LEU A 117 5.40 -8.02 8.37
N ASP A 118 5.81 -7.61 9.57
CA ASP A 118 6.24 -8.52 10.63
C ASP A 118 5.11 -9.44 11.09
N ALA A 119 3.89 -8.90 11.25
CA ALA A 119 2.71 -9.69 11.55
C ALA A 119 2.37 -10.68 10.43
N TRP A 120 2.48 -10.26 9.16
CA TRP A 120 2.24 -11.12 8.01
C TRP A 120 3.23 -12.28 7.92
N GLN A 121 4.49 -12.08 8.31
CA GLN A 121 5.53 -13.12 8.28
C GLN A 121 5.35 -14.22 9.34
N GLN A 122 4.48 -14.01 10.33
CA GLN A 122 4.19 -14.96 11.40
C GLN A 122 3.03 -15.92 11.08
N ILE A 123 2.36 -15.73 9.95
CA ILE A 123 1.24 -16.55 9.43
C ILE A 123 1.81 -17.62 8.49
#